data_AF-A0A8T1GED1-F1
#
_entry.id   AF-A0A8T1GED1-F1
#
_cell.length_a   1.000
_cell.length_b   1.000
_cell.length_c   1.000
_cell.angle_alpha   90.00
_cell.angle_beta   90.00
_cell.angle_gamma   90.00
#
_symmetry.space_group_name_H-M   'P 1'
#
loop_
_entity.id
_entity.type
_entity.pdbx_description
1 polymer ?
#
loop_
_entity_poly.entity_id
_entity_poly.type
_entity_poly.pdbx_seq_one_letter_code
_entity_poly.pdbx_strand_id
1 'polypeptide(L)'
;MSTIGLKPAGRPRKFGESLHPLTTKFRFQCGHCDGCYGGWYLKKKVANLNRRNFPVRPEVFLDETFCNFHHVAQLSWVDEDKVRFSKSDRGPRFCIVAAGIIRRENNGIVGELIEESREVWQSNLKRKHDDDYHGNFSTEQFERWFENLCAHLAIKYGPCNIQLDGARYHKSQTNSAPNSRALKDDIQA
;
A
#
# COMPACT_ATOMS: atom_id res chain seq x y z
N MET A 1 -29.33 -47.08 -40.18
CA MET A 1 -28.23 -46.19 -39.74
C MET A 1 -28.90 -44.95 -39.15
N SER A 2 -28.79 -44.54 -37.89
CA SER A 2 -27.82 -44.76 -36.82
C SER A 2 -28.56 -44.57 -35.48
N THR A 3 -28.25 -45.41 -34.50
CA THR A 3 -28.81 -45.44 -33.14
C THR A 3 -28.21 -44.30 -32.31
N ILE A 4 -29.04 -43.38 -31.78
CA ILE A 4 -28.58 -42.32 -30.87
C ILE A 4 -28.49 -42.92 -29.46
N GLY A 5 -27.28 -43.25 -29.04
CA GLY A 5 -26.98 -43.77 -27.70
C GLY A 5 -27.04 -42.67 -26.64
N LEU A 6 -27.82 -42.94 -25.58
CA LEU A 6 -27.83 -42.18 -24.33
C LEU A 6 -26.47 -42.32 -23.62
N LYS A 7 -25.83 -41.18 -23.29
CA LYS A 7 -24.66 -41.16 -22.40
C LYS A 7 -25.11 -41.19 -20.94
N PRO A 8 -24.43 -41.96 -20.06
CA PRO A 8 -24.79 -42.08 -18.65
C PRO A 8 -24.45 -40.81 -17.86
N ALA A 9 -25.25 -40.57 -16.80
CA ALA A 9 -25.12 -39.47 -15.86
C ALA A 9 -23.74 -39.45 -15.19
N GLY A 10 -22.98 -38.39 -15.42
CA GLY A 10 -21.74 -38.09 -14.72
C GLY A 10 -21.99 -37.71 -13.27
N ARG A 11 -21.18 -38.29 -12.39
CA ARG A 11 -21.13 -38.14 -10.92
C ARG A 11 -21.26 -36.66 -10.46
N PRO A 12 -21.98 -36.35 -9.36
CA PRO A 12 -21.99 -35.01 -8.80
C PRO A 12 -20.58 -34.61 -8.33
N ARG A 13 -20.05 -33.50 -8.87
CA ARG A 13 -18.81 -32.91 -8.38
C ARG A 13 -19.07 -32.27 -7.02
N LYS A 14 -18.35 -32.75 -6.02
CA LYS A 14 -18.39 -32.26 -4.65
C LYS A 14 -17.97 -30.78 -4.63
N PHE A 15 -18.66 -30.05 -3.76
CA PHE A 15 -18.35 -28.69 -3.33
C PHE A 15 -16.95 -28.66 -2.72
N GLY A 16 -16.12 -27.72 -3.14
CA GLY A 16 -14.80 -27.47 -2.60
C GLY A 16 -13.67 -28.07 -3.43
N GLU A 17 -13.12 -27.28 -4.35
CA GLU A 17 -11.68 -27.24 -4.68
C GLU A 17 -11.42 -26.17 -5.76
N SER A 18 -10.31 -25.45 -5.60
CA SER A 18 -9.76 -24.39 -6.47
C SER A 18 -10.32 -22.96 -6.34
N LEU A 19 -10.38 -22.43 -5.12
CA LEU A 19 -9.94 -21.05 -4.94
C LEU A 19 -8.41 -21.08 -4.93
N HIS A 20 -7.79 -20.88 -6.08
CA HIS A 20 -6.38 -20.53 -6.12
C HIS A 20 -6.24 -19.17 -5.41
N PRO A 21 -5.54 -19.06 -4.28
CA PRO A 21 -5.18 -17.75 -3.78
C PRO A 21 -4.29 -17.12 -4.84
N LEU A 22 -4.71 -15.96 -5.35
CA LEU A 22 -3.87 -15.04 -6.09
C LEU A 22 -2.73 -14.64 -5.16
N THR A 23 -1.71 -15.50 -5.08
CA THR A 23 -0.46 -15.19 -4.41
C THR A 23 0.25 -14.21 -5.30
N THR A 24 -0.12 -12.94 -5.17
CA THR A 24 0.68 -11.81 -5.63
C THR A 24 2.02 -11.95 -4.93
N LYS A 25 3.00 -12.58 -5.60
CA LYS A 25 4.37 -12.66 -5.12
C LYS A 25 4.95 -11.26 -5.15
N PHE A 26 4.84 -10.54 -4.03
CA PHE A 26 5.56 -9.30 -3.83
C PHE A 26 7.04 -9.61 -3.68
N ARG A 27 7.83 -9.32 -4.73
CA ARG A 27 9.28 -9.42 -4.67
C ARG A 27 9.85 -8.07 -4.23
N PHE A 28 10.03 -7.90 -2.92
CA PHE A 28 10.84 -6.81 -2.39
C PHE A 28 12.32 -7.11 -2.66
N GLN A 29 12.89 -6.53 -3.73
CA GLN A 29 14.33 -6.58 -3.98
C GLN A 29 15.03 -5.46 -3.19
N CYS A 30 15.26 -5.69 -1.90
CA CYS A 30 16.20 -4.91 -1.11
C CYS A 30 17.58 -5.58 -1.24
N GLY A 31 18.45 -5.03 -2.10
CA GLY A 31 19.80 -5.57 -2.31
C GLY A 31 20.83 -4.53 -2.73
N HIS A 32 20.57 -3.24 -2.52
CA HIS A 32 21.48 -2.15 -2.91
C HIS A 32 21.79 -1.26 -1.70
N CYS A 33 23.03 -0.77 -1.63
CA CYS A 33 23.46 0.29 -0.73
C CYS A 33 22.55 1.54 -0.85
N ASP A 34 22.30 2.24 0.25
CA ASP A 34 21.41 3.41 0.28
C ASP A 34 21.78 4.48 -0.75
N GLY A 35 23.08 4.75 -0.95
CA GLY A 35 23.58 5.68 -1.99
C GLY A 35 23.41 5.20 -3.43
N CYS A 36 23.22 3.89 -3.64
CA CYS A 36 23.11 3.23 -4.93
C CYS A 36 21.64 3.00 -5.34
N TYR A 37 20.74 2.95 -4.34
CA TYR A 37 19.32 2.70 -4.51
C TYR A 37 18.65 3.77 -5.36
N GLY A 38 18.94 5.05 -5.11
CA GLY A 38 18.36 6.17 -5.87
C GLY A 38 18.66 6.06 -7.37
N GLY A 39 19.92 5.80 -7.74
CA GLY A 39 20.31 5.63 -9.14
C GLY A 39 19.65 4.40 -9.80
N TRP A 40 19.54 3.29 -9.08
CA TRP A 40 18.84 2.10 -9.57
C TRP A 40 17.33 2.34 -9.75
N TYR A 41 16.69 2.99 -8.78
CA TYR A 41 15.28 3.33 -8.80
C TYR A 41 14.94 4.23 -10.00
N LEU A 42 15.74 5.27 -10.23
CA LEU A 42 15.56 6.16 -11.38
C LEU A 42 15.72 5.40 -12.70
N LYS A 43 16.70 4.48 -12.81
CA LYS A 43 16.83 3.61 -13.99
C LYS A 43 15.58 2.75 -14.22
N LYS A 44 14.98 2.21 -13.16
CA LYS A 44 13.72 1.45 -13.26
C LYS A 44 12.54 2.33 -13.67
N LYS A 45 12.41 3.53 -13.11
CA LYS A 45 11.39 4.50 -13.52
C LYS A 45 11.52 4.88 -14.98
N VAL A 46 12.73 5.21 -15.44
CA VAL A 46 13.03 5.53 -16.85
C VAL A 46 12.75 4.33 -17.76
N ALA A 47 13.10 3.11 -17.34
CA ALA A 47 12.85 1.90 -18.13
C ALA A 47 11.34 1.59 -18.31
N ASN A 48 10.48 2.11 -17.44
CA ASN A 48 9.03 2.00 -17.60
C ASN A 48 8.45 3.10 -18.52
N LEU A 49 9.26 3.98 -19.10
CA LEU A 49 8.77 5.02 -20.02
C LEU A 49 8.86 4.55 -21.47
N ASN A 50 7.85 4.88 -22.26
CA ASN A 50 7.88 4.71 -23.72
C ASN A 50 8.61 5.88 -24.39
N ARG A 51 8.72 5.85 -25.74
CA ARG A 51 9.38 6.92 -26.53
C ARG A 51 8.77 8.32 -26.36
N ARG A 52 7.53 8.42 -25.88
CA ARG A 52 6.84 9.69 -25.59
C ARG A 52 6.94 10.09 -24.10
N ASN A 53 7.79 9.43 -23.32
CA ASN A 53 7.92 9.59 -21.87
C ASN A 53 6.65 9.26 -21.08
N PHE A 54 5.80 8.36 -21.59
CA PHE A 54 4.60 7.90 -20.88
C PHE A 54 4.84 6.54 -20.23
N PRO A 55 4.26 6.28 -19.04
CA PRO A 55 4.39 5.00 -18.37
C PRO A 55 3.81 3.87 -19.24
N VAL A 56 4.60 2.81 -19.43
CA VAL A 56 4.21 1.57 -20.12
C VAL A 56 3.32 0.74 -19.23
N ARG A 57 3.70 0.57 -17.96
CA ARG A 57 2.84 0.05 -16.89
C ARG A 57 2.35 1.18 -15.99
N PRO A 58 1.10 1.14 -15.53
CA PRO A 58 0.63 2.10 -14.55
C PRO A 58 1.52 2.14 -13.32
N GLU A 59 1.75 3.35 -12.80
CA GLU A 59 2.53 3.62 -11.59
C GLU A 59 1.55 3.99 -10.48
N VAL A 60 1.61 3.30 -9.35
CA VAL A 60 0.73 3.50 -8.20
C VAL A 60 1.56 4.00 -7.04
N PHE A 61 1.27 5.21 -6.60
CA PHE A 61 1.92 5.84 -5.46
C PHE A 61 0.95 5.81 -4.29
N LEU A 62 1.43 5.41 -3.12
CA LEU A 62 0.64 5.49 -1.91
C LEU A 62 1.47 6.03 -0.77
N ASP A 63 0.79 6.68 0.15
CA ASP A 63 1.39 7.30 1.32
C ASP A 63 0.33 7.43 2.42
N GLU A 64 0.82 7.57 3.64
CA GLU A 64 0.03 7.85 4.82
C GLU A 64 0.34 9.25 5.34
N THR A 65 -0.71 9.96 5.72
CA THR A 65 -0.58 11.26 6.39
C THR A 65 -1.34 11.26 7.69
N PHE A 66 -0.80 11.98 8.67
CA PHE A 66 -1.42 12.09 9.97
C PHE A 66 -1.84 13.52 10.26
N CYS A 67 -3.10 13.71 10.62
CA CYS A 67 -3.64 15.01 10.99
C CYS A 67 -4.23 14.96 12.41
N ASN A 68 -4.11 16.05 13.17
CA ASN A 68 -4.83 16.19 14.43
C ASN A 68 -6.18 16.85 14.17
N PHE A 69 -7.21 16.43 14.89
CA PHE A 69 -8.56 16.97 14.73
C PHE A 69 -8.63 18.47 14.99
N HIS A 70 -7.91 18.95 16.00
CA HIS A 70 -7.81 20.38 16.31
C HIS A 70 -6.53 20.99 15.73
N HIS A 71 -5.99 20.46 14.63
CA HIS A 71 -4.83 21.07 13.98
C HIS A 71 -5.19 22.47 13.48
N VAL A 72 -4.63 23.48 14.14
CA VAL A 72 -4.75 24.89 13.76
C VAL A 72 -3.35 25.44 13.50
N ALA A 73 -3.24 26.33 12.50
CA ALA A 73 -2.00 27.04 12.25
C ALA A 73 -1.62 27.84 13.50
N GLN A 74 -0.35 27.72 13.93
CA GLN A 74 0.17 28.45 15.10
C GLN A 74 0.09 29.97 14.90
N LEU A 75 0.25 30.41 13.66
CA LEU A 75 0.11 31.79 13.24
C LEU A 75 -0.99 31.86 12.19
N SER A 76 -1.85 32.87 12.30
CA SER A 76 -2.79 33.23 11.24
C SER A 76 -3.00 34.73 11.28
N TRP A 77 -3.21 35.30 10.11
CA TRP A 77 -3.60 36.70 9.99
C TRP A 77 -4.98 36.87 10.61
N VAL A 78 -5.05 37.72 11.64
CA VAL A 78 -6.29 38.15 12.29
C VAL A 78 -6.29 39.68 12.30
N ASP A 79 -7.47 40.27 12.14
CA ASP A 79 -7.63 41.73 12.29
C ASP A 79 -7.35 42.15 13.75
N GLU A 80 -6.96 43.41 13.97
CA GLU A 80 -6.54 43.94 15.28
C GLU A 80 -7.57 43.67 16.40
N ASP A 81 -8.86 43.64 16.06
CA ASP A 81 -9.95 43.47 17.02
C ASP A 81 -10.34 42.00 17.28
N LYS A 82 -9.69 41.03 16.62
CA LYS A 82 -10.10 39.62 16.67
C LYS A 82 -9.14 38.78 17.52
N VAL A 83 -9.61 38.38 18.70
CA VAL A 83 -8.93 37.39 19.54
C VAL A 83 -9.26 35.98 19.05
N ARG A 84 -8.22 35.19 18.77
CA ARG A 84 -8.40 33.78 18.40
C ARG A 84 -8.42 32.90 19.65
N PHE A 85 -9.54 32.21 19.87
CA PHE A 85 -9.62 31.15 20.87
C PHE A 85 -9.09 29.85 20.26
N SER A 86 -7.91 29.41 20.66
CA SER A 86 -7.43 28.05 20.37
C SER A 86 -8.02 27.09 21.40
N LYS A 87 -8.51 25.92 20.96
CA LYS A 87 -8.72 24.80 21.87
C LYS A 87 -7.37 24.43 22.50
N SER A 88 -7.38 24.10 23.79
CA SER A 88 -6.15 23.83 24.56
C SER A 88 -5.47 22.52 24.16
N ASP A 89 -6.20 21.58 23.57
CA ASP A 89 -5.70 20.28 23.14
C ASP A 89 -5.64 20.14 21.61
N ARG A 90 -4.82 19.18 21.15
CA ARG A 90 -4.73 18.84 19.72
C ARG A 90 -5.93 18.00 19.24
N GLY A 91 -6.77 17.52 20.16
CA GLY A 91 -7.82 16.55 19.87
C GLY A 91 -7.26 15.19 19.44
N PRO A 92 -8.13 14.25 19.00
CA PRO A 92 -7.69 12.96 18.48
C PRO A 92 -6.85 13.12 17.21
N ARG A 93 -5.92 12.19 16.98
CA ARG A 93 -5.13 12.13 15.76
C ARG A 93 -5.78 11.14 14.79
N PHE A 94 -5.69 11.41 13.50
CA PHE A 94 -6.14 10.52 12.44
C PHE A 94 -4.97 10.14 11.55
N CYS A 95 -4.96 8.89 11.09
CA CYS A 95 -4.14 8.40 9.98
C CYS A 95 -5.03 8.33 8.75
N ILE A 96 -4.59 8.91 7.65
CA ILE A 96 -5.25 8.86 6.35
C ILE A 96 -4.29 8.18 5.40
N VAL A 97 -4.71 7.10 4.76
CA VAL A 97 -3.96 6.45 3.68
C VAL A 97 -4.75 6.56 2.39
N ALA A 98 -4.06 6.72 1.28
CA ALA A 98 -4.66 6.62 -0.04
C ALA A 98 -3.61 6.26 -1.09
N ALA A 99 -4.08 5.73 -2.22
CA ALA A 99 -3.27 5.45 -3.39
C ALA A 99 -3.72 6.28 -4.60
N GLY A 100 -2.76 6.88 -5.30
CA GLY A 100 -2.96 7.52 -6.59
C GLY A 100 -2.31 6.70 -7.70
N ILE A 101 -2.92 6.69 -8.88
CA ILE A 101 -2.41 5.99 -10.06
C ILE A 101 -2.10 6.98 -11.18
N ILE A 102 -0.96 6.77 -11.84
CA ILE A 102 -0.57 7.46 -13.07
C ILE A 102 -0.53 6.42 -14.19
N ARG A 103 -1.36 6.62 -15.21
CA ARG A 103 -1.50 5.70 -16.34
C ARG A 103 -1.58 6.44 -17.66
N ARG A 104 -1.31 5.71 -18.73
CA ARG A 104 -1.49 6.22 -20.09
C ARG A 104 -2.94 6.00 -20.54
N GLU A 105 -3.50 7.03 -21.14
CA GLU A 105 -4.72 6.95 -21.95
C GLU A 105 -4.43 7.37 -23.40
N ASN A 106 -5.42 7.21 -24.29
CA ASN A 106 -5.30 7.50 -25.72
C ASN A 106 -4.75 8.91 -25.99
N ASN A 107 -5.14 9.90 -25.16
CA ASN A 107 -4.79 11.31 -25.33
C ASN A 107 -3.68 11.82 -24.40
N GLY A 108 -3.01 10.96 -23.63
CA GLY A 108 -1.91 11.40 -22.77
C GLY A 108 -1.72 10.57 -21.51
N ILE A 109 -1.32 11.25 -20.44
CA ILE A 109 -1.18 10.68 -19.10
C ILE A 109 -2.37 11.17 -18.27
N VAL A 110 -3.00 10.25 -17.55
CA VAL A 110 -4.03 10.55 -16.56
C VAL A 110 -3.52 10.13 -15.19
N GLY A 111 -3.66 11.04 -14.24
CA GLY A 111 -3.45 10.78 -12.82
C GLY A 111 -4.78 10.85 -12.10
N GLU A 112 -5.10 9.84 -11.29
CA GLU A 112 -6.34 9.81 -10.49
C GLU A 112 -6.09 9.22 -9.10
N LEU A 113 -6.87 9.68 -8.12
CA LEU A 113 -6.95 9.03 -6.82
C LEU A 113 -7.80 7.77 -6.96
N ILE A 114 -7.35 6.66 -6.40
CA ILE A 114 -8.17 5.44 -6.31
C ILE A 114 -9.09 5.65 -5.11
N GLU A 115 -10.33 6.09 -5.35
CA GLU A 115 -11.28 6.42 -4.27
C GLU A 115 -11.50 5.25 -3.31
N GLU A 116 -11.53 4.03 -3.84
CA GLU A 116 -11.70 2.79 -3.09
C GLU A 116 -10.52 2.47 -2.15
N SER A 117 -9.38 3.13 -2.34
CA SER A 117 -8.19 2.97 -1.50
C SER A 117 -8.14 3.94 -0.32
N ARG A 118 -9.05 4.91 -0.24
CA ARG A 118 -9.00 5.93 0.81
C ARG A 118 -9.54 5.37 2.12
N GLU A 119 -8.68 5.23 3.12
CA GLU A 119 -9.09 4.85 4.47
C GLU A 119 -8.62 5.89 5.51
N VAL A 120 -9.42 6.06 6.56
CA VAL A 120 -9.16 6.99 7.67
C VAL A 120 -9.35 6.25 8.98
N TRP A 121 -8.32 6.26 9.83
CA TRP A 121 -8.36 5.65 11.16
C TRP A 121 -8.07 6.67 12.24
N GLN A 122 -8.73 6.53 13.38
CA GLN A 122 -8.39 7.29 14.57
C GLN A 122 -7.18 6.65 15.27
N SER A 123 -6.10 7.42 15.37
CA SER A 123 -4.90 7.11 16.14
C SER A 123 -5.16 7.47 17.62
N ASN A 124 -5.67 6.50 18.37
CA ASN A 124 -6.24 6.70 19.71
C ASN A 124 -5.24 6.69 20.87
N LEU A 125 -3.94 6.50 20.62
CA LEU A 125 -2.97 6.38 21.70
C LEU A 125 -2.51 7.76 22.20
N LYS A 126 -2.74 8.01 23.49
CA LYS A 126 -2.09 9.10 24.24
C LYS A 126 -0.59 8.92 24.11
N ARG A 127 0.11 9.93 23.59
CA ARG A 127 1.58 9.95 23.54
C ARG A 127 2.16 9.66 24.93
N LYS A 128 2.77 8.50 25.14
CA LYS A 128 3.90 8.38 26.07
C LYS A 128 5.13 8.99 25.40
N HIS A 129 6.09 9.41 26.22
CA HIS A 129 7.29 10.15 25.82
C HIS A 129 8.19 9.40 24.81
N ASP A 130 7.88 8.15 24.49
CA ASP A 130 8.64 7.25 23.63
C ASP A 130 7.75 6.52 22.59
N ASP A 131 6.51 6.99 22.41
CA ASP A 131 5.54 6.30 21.56
C ASP A 131 5.81 6.56 20.08
N ASP A 132 5.92 5.45 19.36
CA ASP A 132 5.94 5.30 17.91
C ASP A 132 5.05 6.35 17.23
N TYR A 133 5.67 7.16 16.34
CA TYR A 133 5.00 8.19 15.56
C TYR A 133 3.78 7.65 14.80
N HIS A 134 3.74 6.33 14.56
CA HIS A 134 2.72 5.62 13.80
C HIS A 134 1.56 5.08 14.65
N GLY A 135 1.39 5.55 15.90
CA GLY A 135 0.35 5.09 16.83
C GLY A 135 -0.95 4.60 16.17
N ASN A 136 -1.23 3.31 16.33
CA ASN A 136 -2.37 2.57 15.79
C ASN A 136 -2.38 2.23 14.28
N PHE A 137 -1.38 2.58 13.47
CA PHE A 137 -1.22 2.03 12.11
C PHE A 137 -0.23 0.85 12.17
N SER A 138 -0.78 -0.35 12.32
CA SER A 138 0.01 -1.58 12.46
C SER A 138 0.26 -2.25 11.12
N THR A 139 1.26 -3.14 11.07
CA THR A 139 1.55 -3.97 9.90
C THR A 139 0.30 -4.71 9.41
N GLU A 140 -0.52 -5.25 10.32
CA GLU A 140 -1.73 -5.99 9.96
C GLU A 140 -2.79 -5.11 9.31
N GLN A 141 -2.91 -3.84 9.75
CA GLN A 141 -3.83 -2.88 9.14
C GLN A 141 -3.36 -2.48 7.76
N PHE A 142 -2.06 -2.22 7.61
CA PHE A 142 -1.46 -1.95 6.30
C PHE A 142 -1.63 -3.14 5.35
N GLU A 143 -1.33 -4.37 5.79
CA GLU A 143 -1.44 -5.58 4.97
C GLU A 143 -2.87 -5.80 4.48
N ARG A 144 -3.87 -5.68 5.36
CA ARG A 144 -5.29 -5.81 4.98
C ARG A 144 -5.71 -4.73 3.98
N TRP A 145 -5.34 -3.48 4.24
CA TRP A 145 -5.61 -2.37 3.33
C TRP A 145 -4.93 -2.58 1.97
N PHE A 146 -3.68 -3.02 1.99
CA PHE A 146 -2.86 -3.24 0.80
C PHE A 146 -3.34 -4.42 -0.05
N GLU A 147 -3.84 -5.48 0.59
CA GLU A 147 -4.49 -6.60 -0.10
C GLU A 147 -5.75 -6.14 -0.86
N ASN A 148 -6.60 -5.34 -0.20
CA ASN A 148 -7.77 -4.74 -0.83
C ASN A 148 -7.38 -3.83 -1.99
N LEU A 149 -6.36 -2.98 -1.82
CA LEU A 149 -5.82 -2.15 -2.89
C LEU A 149 -5.37 -3.01 -4.08
N CYS A 150 -4.60 -4.07 -3.83
CA CYS A 150 -4.09 -4.95 -4.88
C CYS A 150 -5.22 -5.67 -5.63
N ALA A 151 -6.27 -6.11 -4.94
CA ALA A 151 -7.46 -6.68 -5.56
C ALA A 151 -8.14 -5.67 -6.51
N HIS A 152 -8.35 -4.43 -6.06
CA HIS A 152 -8.92 -3.36 -6.89
C HIS A 152 -8.04 -3.04 -8.10
N LEU A 153 -6.72 -2.93 -7.90
CA LEU A 153 -5.77 -2.67 -8.98
C LEU A 153 -5.80 -3.77 -10.04
N ALA A 154 -5.80 -5.03 -9.61
CA ALA A 154 -5.82 -6.18 -10.50
C ALA A 154 -7.09 -6.22 -11.37
N ILE A 155 -8.25 -5.88 -10.80
CA ILE A 155 -9.54 -5.87 -11.49
C ILE A 155 -9.65 -4.68 -12.45
N LYS A 156 -9.28 -3.47 -12.00
CA LYS A 156 -9.56 -2.22 -12.73
C LYS A 156 -8.46 -1.82 -13.72
N TYR A 157 -7.19 -2.03 -13.36
CA TYR A 157 -6.03 -1.52 -14.11
C TYR A 157 -5.05 -2.60 -14.58
N GLY A 158 -5.11 -3.80 -14.00
CA GLY A 158 -4.20 -4.90 -14.31
C GLY A 158 -2.81 -4.72 -13.67
N PRO A 159 -1.73 -5.22 -14.31
CA PRO A 159 -0.38 -5.18 -13.75
C PRO A 159 0.15 -3.76 -13.55
N CYS A 160 0.45 -3.38 -12.31
CA CYS A 160 0.94 -2.06 -11.93
C CYS A 160 2.32 -2.14 -11.24
N ASN A 161 3.09 -1.06 -11.32
CA ASN A 161 4.26 -0.84 -10.47
C ASN A 161 3.80 -0.04 -9.25
N ILE A 162 4.01 -0.57 -8.03
CA ILE A 162 3.63 0.13 -6.79
C ILE A 162 4.86 0.75 -6.14
N GLN A 163 4.72 1.98 -5.66
CA GLN A 163 5.76 2.76 -5.00
C GLN A 163 5.37 2.99 -3.56
N LEU A 164 6.29 2.59 -2.70
CA LEU A 164 6.18 2.66 -1.25
C LEU A 164 7.45 3.30 -0.71
N ASP A 165 7.31 4.03 0.39
CA ASP A 165 8.45 4.51 1.13
C ASP A 165 9.12 3.38 1.95
N GLY A 166 10.13 3.75 2.72
CA GLY A 166 10.91 2.82 3.53
C GLY A 166 10.33 2.51 4.91
N ALA A 167 9.07 2.86 5.23
CA ALA A 167 8.52 2.68 6.56
C ALA A 167 8.60 1.22 7.04
N ARG A 168 8.73 1.02 8.36
CA ARG A 168 8.94 -0.31 8.95
C ARG A 168 7.76 -1.25 8.70
N TYR A 169 6.53 -0.77 8.83
CA TYR A 169 5.32 -1.57 8.61
C TYR A 169 5.03 -1.84 7.12
N HIS A 170 5.67 -1.14 6.18
CA HIS A 170 5.61 -1.47 4.75
C HIS A 170 6.45 -2.71 4.40
N LYS A 171 7.33 -3.15 5.31
CA LYS A 171 8.31 -4.22 5.09
C LYS A 171 8.27 -5.22 6.24
N SER A 172 7.36 -6.19 6.16
CA SER A 172 7.39 -7.36 7.03
C SER A 172 8.22 -8.47 6.39
N GLN A 173 9.35 -8.84 7.01
CA GLN A 173 10.19 -9.95 6.56
C GLN A 173 9.97 -11.16 7.47
N THR A 174 9.17 -12.12 7.01
CA THR A 174 8.85 -13.35 7.76
C THR A 174 10.02 -14.34 7.82
N ASN A 175 10.92 -14.31 6.85
CA ASN A 175 12.14 -15.12 6.83
C ASN A 175 13.37 -14.20 6.85
N SER A 176 13.69 -13.71 8.04
CA SER A 176 14.86 -12.86 8.24
C SER A 176 16.12 -13.71 8.25
N ALA A 177 17.19 -13.22 7.60
CA ALA A 177 18.49 -13.85 7.72
C ALA A 177 18.86 -13.92 9.22
N PRO A 178 19.41 -15.04 9.69
CA PRO A 178 19.74 -15.18 11.10
C PRO A 178 20.72 -14.08 11.51
N ASN A 179 20.38 -13.40 12.60
CA ASN A 179 21.23 -12.38 13.20
C ASN A 179 21.99 -12.97 14.39
N SER A 180 22.85 -12.18 15.04
CA SER A 180 23.65 -12.64 16.18
C SER A 180 22.84 -13.11 17.40
N ARG A 181 21.51 -12.91 17.41
CA ARG A 181 20.57 -13.40 18.42
C ARG A 181 19.77 -14.63 17.98
N ALA A 182 19.90 -15.07 16.72
CA ALA A 182 19.21 -16.27 16.23
C ALA A 182 19.81 -17.51 16.91
N LEU A 183 18.94 -18.41 17.39
CA LEU A 183 19.38 -19.66 17.99
C LEU A 183 19.88 -20.60 16.90
N LYS A 184 20.87 -21.43 17.24
CA LYS A 184 21.47 -22.38 16.30
C LYS A 184 20.41 -23.35 15.72
N ASP A 185 19.42 -23.69 16.52
CA ASP A 185 18.30 -24.57 16.14
C ASP A 185 17.38 -23.93 15.08
N ASP A 186 17.28 -22.59 15.05
CA ASP A 186 16.50 -21.85 14.03
C ASP A 186 17.23 -21.74 12.67
N ILE A 187 18.53 -22.07 12.63
CA ILE A 187 19.41 -21.93 11.46
C ILE A 187 19.63 -23.29 10.76
N GLN A 188 19.54 -24.40 11.50
CA GLN A 188 19.88 -25.74 11.03
C GLN A 188 18.62 -26.56 10.70
N ALA A 189 17.98 -26.25 9.56
CA ALA A 189 16.93 -27.09 8.96
C ALA A 189 17.37 -27.63 7.59
#